data_AF-A0A351TES9-F1
#
_entry.id   AF-A0A351TES9-F1
#
_cell.length_a   1.000
_cell.length_b   1.000
_cell.length_c   1.000
_cell.angle_alpha   90.00
_cell.angle_beta   90.00
_cell.angle_gamma   90.00
#
_symmetry.space_group_name_H-M   'P 1'
#
loop_
_entity.id
_entity.type
_entity.pdbx_description
1 polymer ?
#
loop_
_entity_poly.entity_id
_entity_poly.type
_entity_poly.pdbx_seq_one_letter_code
_entity_poly.pdbx_strand_id
1 'polypeptide(L)'
;MWRQIRHFFTMMVSCCLLSGCHIAARPGQEPFGEQTYSGTEARAVYEEVCAAMGQAGFSGWSGYSIRMDEDMVSHDIYRTEEYMVGWHEGTEREYLWYQGQLYCYDGGTAAYRDMGWDELNSDSYAAEQWEFACGLLGQEPVEMEYKYIPMSSGSQYQLTLKYHEASWEGQARQFPQVRFRLDGENNFSGFVLHWQEGSGRTIDISFFPYEGSASLQAEREIWGFAHELGLTEEGVPALSEQEDDRERCRSVVSGIDFEDVSGWAVYQDDLAFPVPPGWDDEAGIPGGTAGR
;
A
#
# COMPACT_ATOMS: atom_id res chain seq x y z
N MET A 1 9.20 17.60 -23.08
CA MET A 1 10.63 17.53 -22.70
C MET A 1 10.85 17.53 -21.17
N TRP A 2 9.93 18.11 -20.37
CA TRP A 2 9.92 17.97 -18.90
C TRP A 2 9.37 16.62 -18.38
N ARG A 3 8.61 15.89 -19.22
CA ARG A 3 8.03 14.58 -18.92
C ARG A 3 9.07 13.42 -18.84
N GLN A 4 10.26 13.59 -19.42
CA GLN A 4 11.36 12.62 -19.35
C GLN A 4 12.34 12.86 -18.19
N ILE A 5 12.28 14.02 -17.53
CA ILE A 5 13.16 14.34 -16.39
C ILE A 5 12.55 13.86 -15.07
N ARG A 6 11.21 13.76 -14.97
CA ARG A 6 10.51 13.14 -13.82
C ARG A 6 10.85 11.64 -13.68
N HIS A 7 10.81 10.88 -14.78
CA HIS A 7 11.10 9.44 -14.77
C HIS A 7 12.54 9.09 -14.37
N PHE A 8 13.51 9.98 -14.66
CA PHE A 8 14.89 9.80 -14.21
C PHE A 8 15.11 10.17 -12.74
N PHE A 9 14.27 11.01 -12.14
CA PHE A 9 14.40 11.35 -10.71
C PHE A 9 13.66 10.36 -9.80
N THR A 10 12.52 9.81 -10.22
CA THR A 10 11.77 8.85 -9.40
C THR A 10 12.42 7.46 -9.36
N MET A 11 12.99 6.97 -10.47
CA MET A 11 13.78 5.72 -10.44
C MET A 11 15.16 5.87 -9.79
N MET A 12 15.73 7.08 -9.75
CA MET A 12 17.08 7.30 -9.21
C MET A 12 17.09 7.64 -7.71
N VAL A 13 15.96 8.02 -7.11
CA VAL A 13 15.84 8.13 -5.65
C VAL A 13 15.65 6.76 -4.98
N SER A 14 15.19 5.74 -5.71
CA SER A 14 15.12 4.35 -5.20
C SER A 14 16.34 3.48 -5.58
N CYS A 15 17.17 3.89 -6.55
CA CYS A 15 18.36 3.12 -6.98
C CYS A 15 19.73 3.77 -6.69
N CYS A 16 19.82 4.96 -6.07
CA CYS A 16 21.12 5.60 -5.78
C CYS A 16 21.56 5.65 -4.32
N LEU A 17 20.92 4.93 -3.39
CA LEU A 17 21.46 4.80 -2.03
C LEU A 17 22.26 3.52 -1.76
N LEU A 18 22.34 2.56 -2.69
CA LEU A 18 23.09 1.30 -2.45
C LEU A 18 23.94 0.81 -3.63
N SER A 19 24.54 1.71 -4.41
CA SER A 19 25.60 1.32 -5.34
C SER A 19 26.69 2.39 -5.38
N GLY A 20 27.70 2.21 -4.53
CA GLY A 20 28.98 2.91 -4.69
C GLY A 20 29.40 3.86 -3.56
N CYS A 21 29.27 3.46 -2.30
CA CYS A 21 30.24 3.85 -1.29
C CYS A 21 30.64 2.59 -0.54
N HIS A 22 31.81 2.02 -0.89
CA HIS A 22 32.46 1.01 -0.07
C HIS A 22 32.92 1.63 1.26
N ILE A 23 31.98 1.94 2.14
CA ILE A 23 32.26 1.94 3.57
C ILE A 23 32.11 0.49 3.95
N ALA A 24 33.23 -0.22 4.01
CA ALA A 24 33.29 -1.51 4.66
C ALA A 24 32.81 -1.31 6.10
N ALA A 25 31.52 -1.56 6.33
CA ALA A 25 30.94 -1.64 7.66
C ALA A 25 31.81 -2.63 8.45
N ARG A 26 32.42 -2.15 9.54
CA ARG A 26 33.09 -3.05 10.48
C ARG A 26 32.02 -4.02 11.01
N PRO A 27 32.35 -5.29 11.27
CA PRO A 27 31.42 -6.20 11.93
C PRO A 27 30.87 -5.51 13.21
N GLY A 28 29.56 -5.27 13.25
CA GLY A 28 28.89 -4.58 14.36
C GLY A 28 28.65 -3.07 14.20
N GLN A 29 28.85 -2.47 13.03
CA GLN A 29 28.33 -1.12 12.73
C GLN A 29 27.43 -1.16 11.51
N GLU A 30 26.12 -1.23 11.74
CA GLU A 30 25.13 -1.11 10.68
C GLU A 30 25.06 0.34 10.17
N PRO A 31 24.63 0.56 8.92
CA PRO A 31 24.44 1.89 8.37
C PRO A 31 23.50 2.73 9.24
N PHE A 32 23.74 4.05 9.30
CA PHE A 32 22.81 5.02 9.89
C PHE A 32 22.43 4.82 11.36
N GLY A 33 23.26 4.08 12.12
CA GLY A 33 23.02 3.84 13.55
C GLY A 33 21.97 2.77 13.83
N GLU A 34 21.60 1.98 12.81
CA GLU A 34 20.78 0.79 12.99
C GLU A 34 21.46 -0.20 13.95
N GLN A 35 20.65 -1.01 14.60
CA GLN A 35 21.12 -2.08 15.47
C GLN A 35 20.26 -3.33 15.30
N THR A 36 20.83 -4.41 14.79
CA THR A 36 20.21 -5.74 14.81
C THR A 36 20.46 -6.41 16.16
N TYR A 37 19.39 -6.92 16.74
CA TYR A 37 19.40 -7.63 18.01
C TYR A 37 19.70 -9.12 17.82
N SER A 38 20.04 -9.79 18.91
CA SER A 38 20.33 -11.23 18.88
C SER A 38 19.09 -12.05 18.53
N GLY A 39 19.30 -13.28 18.04
CA GLY A 39 18.19 -14.20 17.74
C GLY A 39 17.34 -14.57 18.97
N THR A 40 17.91 -14.51 20.18
CA THR A 40 17.15 -14.74 21.43
C THR A 40 16.23 -13.55 21.74
N GLU A 41 16.70 -12.32 21.52
CA GLU A 41 15.86 -11.12 21.67
C GLU A 41 14.76 -11.11 20.61
N ALA A 42 15.10 -11.38 19.35
CA ALA A 42 14.12 -11.47 18.28
C ALA A 42 13.04 -12.53 18.58
N ARG A 43 13.43 -13.70 19.12
CA ARG A 43 12.49 -14.76 19.51
C ARG A 43 11.52 -14.31 20.59
N ALA A 44 12.00 -13.63 21.63
CA ALA A 44 11.15 -13.16 22.71
C ALA A 44 10.09 -12.17 22.21
N VAL A 45 10.50 -11.21 21.37
CA VAL A 45 9.57 -10.25 20.75
C VAL A 45 8.59 -10.95 19.82
N TYR A 46 9.05 -11.93 19.04
CA TYR A 46 8.17 -12.73 18.18
C TYR A 46 7.08 -13.46 18.97
N GLU A 47 7.42 -14.11 20.08
CA GLU A 47 6.45 -14.82 20.92
C GLU A 47 5.40 -13.87 21.50
N GLU A 48 5.81 -12.68 21.93
CA GLU A 48 4.93 -11.61 22.41
C GLU A 48 3.98 -11.10 21.31
N VAL A 49 4.51 -10.80 20.13
CA VAL A 49 3.73 -10.35 18.96
C VAL A 49 2.73 -11.42 18.51
N CYS A 50 3.14 -12.70 18.45
CA CYS A 50 2.24 -13.79 18.09
C CYS A 50 1.12 -13.99 19.11
N ALA A 51 1.41 -13.83 20.41
CA ALA A 51 0.39 -13.90 21.46
C ALA A 51 -0.63 -12.75 21.37
N ALA A 52 -0.18 -11.55 21.00
CA ALA A 52 -1.05 -10.40 20.75
C ALA A 52 -1.88 -10.59 19.47
N MET A 53 -1.27 -11.05 18.38
CA MET A 53 -1.96 -11.36 17.11
C MET A 53 -3.02 -12.45 17.28
N GLY A 54 -2.78 -13.47 18.13
CA GLY A 54 -3.77 -14.50 18.44
C GLY A 54 -5.03 -13.98 19.15
N GLN A 55 -4.99 -12.76 19.69
CA GLN A 55 -6.15 -12.07 20.28
C GLN A 55 -6.77 -11.05 19.34
N ALA A 56 -6.06 -10.67 18.27
CA ALA A 56 -6.55 -9.74 17.27
C ALA A 56 -7.51 -10.45 16.30
N GLY A 57 -8.66 -9.85 16.05
CA GLY A 57 -9.58 -10.27 14.99
C GLY A 57 -9.63 -9.23 13.88
N PHE A 58 -9.84 -9.67 12.64
CA PHE A 58 -9.93 -8.80 11.48
C PHE A 58 -10.96 -7.67 11.66
N SER A 59 -12.08 -7.92 12.34
CA SER A 59 -13.09 -6.88 12.59
C SER A 59 -12.55 -5.67 13.37
N GLY A 60 -11.64 -5.89 14.32
CA GLY A 60 -10.94 -4.83 15.06
C GLY A 60 -9.78 -4.18 14.28
N TRP A 61 -9.36 -4.80 13.18
CA TRP A 61 -8.24 -4.43 12.33
C TRP A 61 -8.67 -4.27 10.87
N SER A 62 -9.88 -3.76 10.67
CA SER A 62 -10.50 -3.61 9.36
C SER A 62 -9.95 -2.43 8.55
N GLY A 63 -8.98 -1.68 9.09
CA GLY A 63 -8.22 -0.70 8.33
C GLY A 63 -7.11 -1.40 7.56
N TYR A 64 -6.99 -1.10 6.27
CA TYR A 64 -5.93 -1.69 5.45
C TYR A 64 -5.46 -0.76 4.33
N SER A 65 -4.27 -1.05 3.82
CA SER A 65 -3.82 -0.55 2.54
C SER A 65 -3.22 -1.69 1.72
N ILE A 66 -3.55 -1.76 0.44
CA ILE A 66 -3.04 -2.77 -0.49
C ILE A 66 -2.25 -2.03 -1.57
N ARG A 67 -1.02 -2.46 -1.81
CA ARG A 67 -0.19 -2.01 -2.93
C ARG A 67 0.18 -3.21 -3.77
N MET A 68 -0.06 -3.09 -5.08
CA MET A 68 0.34 -4.08 -6.07
C MET A 68 1.08 -3.41 -7.21
N ASP A 69 2.36 -3.72 -7.33
CA ASP A 69 3.24 -3.14 -8.35
C ASP A 69 3.72 -4.21 -9.33
N GLU A 70 3.54 -3.96 -10.61
CA GLU A 70 4.09 -4.77 -11.70
C GLU A 70 4.51 -3.87 -12.87
N ASP A 71 5.82 -3.85 -13.15
CA ASP A 71 6.43 -3.04 -14.21
C ASP A 71 6.05 -1.55 -14.17
N MET A 72 5.13 -1.13 -15.05
CA MET A 72 4.65 0.26 -15.20
C MET A 72 3.20 0.40 -14.73
N VAL A 73 2.69 -0.58 -13.97
CA VAL A 73 1.33 -0.62 -13.46
C VAL A 73 1.37 -0.71 -11.94
N SER A 74 0.62 0.18 -11.29
CA SER A 74 0.45 0.19 -9.84
C SER A 74 -1.03 0.22 -9.48
N HIS A 75 -1.41 -0.55 -8.46
CA HIS A 75 -2.71 -0.45 -7.82
C HIS A 75 -2.50 -0.19 -6.34
N ASP A 76 -3.09 0.90 -5.86
CA ASP A 76 -3.04 1.30 -4.46
C ASP A 76 -4.47 1.45 -3.94
N ILE A 77 -4.82 0.72 -2.89
CA ILE A 77 -6.13 0.80 -2.24
C ILE A 77 -5.93 1.16 -0.79
N TYR A 78 -6.68 2.13 -0.31
CA TYR A 78 -6.62 2.60 1.07
C TYR A 78 -8.02 2.54 1.67
N ARG A 79 -8.18 1.77 2.73
CA ARG A 79 -9.37 1.75 3.58
C ARG A 79 -8.99 2.24 4.97
N THR A 80 -9.10 3.54 5.16
CA THR A 80 -8.87 4.23 6.45
C THR A 80 -10.14 4.94 6.87
N GLU A 81 -10.22 5.38 8.14
CA GLU A 81 -11.34 6.21 8.59
C GLU A 81 -11.37 7.56 7.87
N GLU A 82 -10.20 8.17 7.66
CA GLU A 82 -10.10 9.47 7.01
C GLU A 82 -10.38 9.41 5.50
N TYR A 83 -9.87 8.37 4.83
CA TYR A 83 -9.94 8.23 3.38
C TYR A 83 -10.19 6.79 2.94
N MET A 84 -11.16 6.64 2.02
CA MET A 84 -11.36 5.44 1.21
C MET A 84 -11.02 5.79 -0.23
N VAL A 85 -10.00 5.12 -0.79
CA VAL A 85 -9.43 5.44 -2.11
C VAL A 85 -9.07 4.14 -2.83
N GLY A 86 -9.43 4.05 -4.11
CA GLY A 86 -8.84 3.09 -5.05
C GLY A 86 -8.08 3.85 -6.12
N TRP A 87 -6.79 3.58 -6.27
CA TRP A 87 -5.91 4.23 -7.24
C TRP A 87 -5.32 3.19 -8.19
N HIS A 88 -5.30 3.53 -9.47
CA HIS A 88 -4.57 2.76 -10.49
C HIS A 88 -3.79 3.71 -11.38
N GLU A 89 -2.50 3.46 -11.52
CA GLU A 89 -1.64 4.09 -12.53
C GLU A 89 -1.25 3.03 -13.56
N GLY A 90 -1.64 3.24 -14.82
CA GLY A 90 -1.25 2.42 -15.95
C GLY A 90 -0.54 3.24 -17.02
N THR A 91 -0.09 2.59 -18.10
CA THR A 91 0.72 3.25 -19.14
C THR A 91 -0.01 4.36 -19.91
N GLU A 92 -1.34 4.29 -19.98
CA GLU A 92 -2.16 5.22 -20.77
C GLU A 92 -3.23 5.93 -19.95
N ARG A 93 -3.61 5.39 -18.80
CA ARG A 93 -4.76 5.85 -18.02
C ARG A 93 -4.50 5.74 -16.54
N GLU A 94 -5.01 6.72 -15.82
CA GLU A 94 -5.07 6.76 -14.37
C GLU A 94 -6.54 6.63 -13.95
N TYR A 95 -6.79 5.91 -12.87
CA TYR A 95 -8.13 5.76 -12.29
C TYR A 95 -8.09 6.12 -10.81
N LEU A 96 -9.11 6.86 -10.39
CA LEU A 96 -9.36 7.18 -8.99
C LEU A 96 -10.79 6.79 -8.65
N TRP A 97 -10.97 5.88 -7.70
CA TRP A 97 -12.20 5.75 -6.95
C TRP A 97 -12.12 6.66 -5.73
N TYR A 98 -13.03 7.61 -5.61
CA TYR A 98 -13.12 8.51 -4.46
C TYR A 98 -14.55 9.01 -4.27
N GLN A 99 -15.02 9.04 -3.03
CA GLN A 99 -16.36 9.53 -2.65
C GLN A 99 -17.53 8.93 -3.45
N GLY A 100 -17.49 7.62 -3.74
CA GLY A 100 -18.60 6.91 -4.41
C GLY A 100 -18.62 7.03 -5.94
N GLN A 101 -17.57 7.62 -6.52
CA GLN A 101 -17.43 7.75 -7.96
C GLN A 101 -16.08 7.18 -8.41
N LEU A 102 -16.09 6.56 -9.59
CA LEU A 102 -14.90 6.15 -10.31
C LEU A 102 -14.62 7.18 -11.39
N TYR A 103 -13.40 7.68 -11.42
CA TYR A 103 -12.86 8.58 -12.43
C TYR A 103 -11.77 7.86 -13.24
N CYS A 104 -11.67 8.20 -14.52
CA CYS A 104 -10.61 7.77 -15.42
C CYS A 104 -10.08 8.98 -16.18
N TYR A 105 -8.76 9.09 -16.28
CA TYR A 105 -8.10 10.17 -17.02
C TYR A 105 -7.00 9.60 -17.93
N ASP A 106 -6.97 10.01 -19.20
CA ASP A 106 -5.99 9.57 -20.20
C ASP A 106 -4.94 10.63 -20.57
N GLY A 107 -4.88 11.73 -19.79
CA GLY A 107 -4.03 12.89 -20.10
C GLY A 107 -4.67 13.92 -21.05
N GLY A 108 -5.95 13.73 -21.41
CA GLY A 108 -6.71 14.73 -22.17
C GLY A 108 -8.21 14.71 -21.90
N THR A 109 -8.81 13.52 -21.80
CA THR A 109 -10.24 13.33 -21.56
C THR A 109 -10.43 12.65 -20.21
N ALA A 110 -11.41 13.14 -19.43
CA ALA A 110 -11.88 12.45 -18.24
C ALA A 110 -13.20 11.73 -18.53
N ALA A 111 -13.37 10.56 -17.90
CA ALA A 111 -14.62 9.83 -17.82
C ALA A 111 -14.95 9.54 -16.36
N TYR A 112 -16.23 9.35 -16.05
CA TYR A 112 -16.67 9.02 -14.71
C TYR A 112 -17.91 8.12 -14.68
N ARG A 113 -18.12 7.47 -13.54
CA ARG A 113 -19.29 6.65 -13.22
C ARG A 113 -19.55 6.66 -11.71
N ASP A 114 -20.81 6.55 -11.31
CA ASP A 114 -21.15 6.20 -9.93
C ASP A 114 -20.82 4.72 -9.68
N MET A 115 -19.97 4.43 -8.70
CA MET A 115 -19.49 3.08 -8.40
C MET A 115 -19.40 2.89 -6.89
N GLY A 116 -20.03 1.84 -6.36
CA GLY A 116 -19.95 1.51 -4.94
C GLY A 116 -18.55 1.00 -4.56
N TRP A 117 -18.13 1.24 -3.31
CA TRP A 117 -16.86 0.70 -2.80
C TRP A 117 -16.78 -0.82 -2.92
N ASP A 118 -17.89 -1.51 -2.62
CA ASP A 118 -17.98 -2.97 -2.66
C ASP A 118 -17.67 -3.55 -4.06
N GLU A 119 -17.84 -2.77 -5.13
CA GLU A 119 -17.49 -3.20 -6.49
C GLU A 119 -15.97 -3.33 -6.70
N LEU A 120 -15.14 -2.72 -5.84
CA LEU A 120 -13.69 -2.96 -5.82
C LEU A 120 -13.35 -4.33 -5.24
N ASN A 121 -14.25 -4.98 -4.50
CA ASN A 121 -14.02 -6.27 -3.81
C ASN A 121 -12.79 -6.29 -2.86
N SER A 122 -12.29 -5.11 -2.46
CA SER A 122 -11.07 -5.01 -1.67
C SER A 122 -11.22 -5.51 -0.23
N ASP A 123 -12.42 -5.42 0.34
CA ASP A 123 -12.71 -5.89 1.70
C ASP A 123 -12.61 -7.42 1.82
N SER A 124 -13.18 -8.15 0.86
CA SER A 124 -13.09 -9.62 0.79
C SER A 124 -11.64 -10.05 0.61
N TYR A 125 -10.94 -9.40 -0.32
CA TYR A 125 -9.53 -9.69 -0.58
C TYR A 125 -8.67 -9.45 0.66
N ALA A 126 -8.83 -8.31 1.35
CA ALA A 126 -8.10 -8.00 2.57
C ALA A 126 -8.36 -9.03 3.68
N ALA A 127 -9.61 -9.49 3.84
CA ALA A 127 -9.96 -10.53 4.80
C ALA A 127 -9.26 -11.86 4.50
N GLU A 128 -9.20 -12.28 3.23
CA GLU A 128 -8.46 -13.48 2.82
C GLU A 128 -6.96 -13.35 3.10
N GLN A 129 -6.39 -12.17 2.87
CA GLN A 129 -4.97 -11.92 3.13
C GLN A 129 -4.64 -11.84 4.62
N TRP A 130 -5.60 -11.41 5.45
CA TRP A 130 -5.50 -11.51 6.90
C TRP A 130 -5.39 -12.98 7.35
N GLU A 131 -6.23 -13.86 6.80
CA GLU A 131 -6.17 -15.30 7.11
C GLU A 131 -4.84 -15.92 6.66
N PHE A 132 -4.32 -15.51 5.50
CA PHE A 132 -2.98 -15.93 5.07
C PHE A 132 -1.89 -15.48 6.06
N ALA A 133 -1.92 -14.22 6.50
CA ALA A 133 -0.97 -13.71 7.48
C ALA A 133 -1.03 -14.49 8.80
N CYS A 134 -2.25 -14.75 9.30
CA CYS A 134 -2.46 -15.60 10.48
C CYS A 134 -1.91 -17.02 10.27
N GLY A 135 -2.13 -17.60 9.08
CA GLY A 135 -1.59 -18.91 8.70
C GLY A 135 -0.06 -18.96 8.66
N LEU A 136 0.61 -17.88 8.24
CA LEU A 136 2.07 -17.75 8.31
C LEU A 136 2.55 -17.63 9.75
N LEU A 137 1.90 -16.80 10.58
CA LEU A 137 2.25 -16.64 12.00
C LEU A 137 2.07 -17.94 12.83
N GLY A 138 1.22 -18.85 12.37
CA GLY A 138 1.08 -20.20 12.93
C GLY A 138 2.24 -21.15 12.59
N GLN A 139 3.18 -20.74 11.73
CA GLN A 139 4.34 -21.52 11.30
C GLN A 139 5.63 -20.96 11.91
N GLU A 140 6.64 -21.81 12.00
CA GLU A 140 7.97 -21.38 12.39
C GLU A 140 8.63 -20.59 11.24
N PRO A 141 9.05 -19.33 11.44
CA PRO A 141 9.71 -18.56 10.40
C PRO A 141 11.09 -19.14 10.07
N VAL A 142 11.47 -19.05 8.79
CA VAL A 142 12.79 -19.47 8.30
C VAL A 142 13.87 -18.53 8.79
N GLU A 143 13.55 -17.25 8.82
CA GLU A 143 14.44 -16.19 9.29
C GLU A 143 13.62 -15.19 10.11
N MET A 144 14.23 -14.73 11.20
CA MET A 144 13.65 -13.77 12.11
C MET A 144 14.70 -12.69 12.40
N GLU A 145 14.34 -11.45 12.12
CA GLU A 145 15.22 -10.30 12.28
C GLU A 145 14.51 -9.23 13.11
N TYR A 146 15.19 -8.77 14.17
CA TYR A 146 14.71 -7.68 15.01
C TYR A 146 15.73 -6.55 15.01
N LYS A 147 15.30 -5.35 14.63
CA LYS A 147 16.16 -4.20 14.38
C LYS A 147 15.64 -2.94 15.04
N TYR A 148 16.56 -2.08 15.46
CA TYR A 148 16.30 -0.68 15.81
C TYR A 148 16.68 0.23 14.63
N ILE A 149 15.79 1.15 14.28
CA ILE A 149 15.84 2.09 13.16
C ILE A 149 15.70 3.51 13.73
N PRO A 150 16.82 4.22 13.97
CA PRO A 150 16.81 5.50 14.71
C PRO A 150 15.93 6.60 14.08
N MET A 151 15.86 6.62 12.76
CA MET A 151 15.18 7.67 11.97
C MET A 151 13.68 7.41 11.78
N SER A 152 13.15 6.29 12.26
CA SER A 152 11.72 5.97 12.20
C SER A 152 10.99 6.66 13.36
N SER A 153 10.17 7.67 13.08
CA SER A 153 9.37 8.35 14.10
C SER A 153 8.25 7.42 14.62
N GLY A 154 8.08 7.35 15.95
CA GLY A 154 6.98 6.61 16.59
C GLY A 154 7.09 5.07 16.60
N SER A 155 7.89 4.46 15.72
CA SER A 155 8.12 3.02 15.72
C SER A 155 9.54 2.70 15.29
N GLN A 156 10.47 2.84 16.25
CA GLN A 156 11.90 2.69 16.03
C GLN A 156 12.33 1.23 15.99
N TYR A 157 11.46 0.27 16.30
CA TYR A 157 11.79 -1.14 16.27
C TYR A 157 11.04 -1.83 15.14
N GLN A 158 11.69 -2.79 14.48
CA GLN A 158 11.08 -3.60 13.43
C GLN A 158 11.38 -5.07 13.65
N LEU A 159 10.34 -5.89 13.71
CA LEU A 159 10.43 -7.35 13.63
C LEU A 159 10.06 -7.79 12.21
N THR A 160 10.94 -8.54 11.55
CA THR A 160 10.72 -9.09 10.21
C THR A 160 10.78 -10.61 10.27
N LEU A 161 9.72 -11.26 9.80
CA LEU A 161 9.56 -12.71 9.75
C LEU A 161 9.55 -13.13 8.29
N LYS A 162 10.43 -14.05 7.90
CA LYS A 162 10.48 -14.58 6.53
C LYS A 162 10.12 -16.05 6.51
N TYR A 163 9.35 -16.45 5.52
CA TYR A 163 8.82 -17.80 5.39
C TYR A 163 9.29 -18.46 4.08
N HIS A 164 9.17 -19.78 4.02
CA HIS A 164 9.33 -20.50 2.76
C HIS A 164 8.23 -20.10 1.78
N GLU A 165 8.46 -20.34 0.49
CA GLU A 165 7.41 -20.22 -0.52
C GLU A 165 6.16 -20.97 -0.07
N ALA A 166 5.03 -20.29 -0.14
CA ALA A 166 3.74 -20.81 0.28
C ALA A 166 2.78 -20.82 -0.91
N SER A 167 1.85 -21.77 -0.92
CA SER A 167 0.71 -21.70 -1.83
C SER A 167 -0.54 -21.34 -1.05
N TRP A 168 -1.29 -20.36 -1.54
CA TRP A 168 -2.52 -19.86 -0.95
C TRP A 168 -3.54 -19.62 -2.06
N GLU A 169 -4.77 -20.11 -1.90
CA GLU A 169 -5.80 -20.08 -2.96
C GLU A 169 -5.29 -20.52 -4.34
N GLY A 170 -4.50 -21.59 -4.38
CA GLY A 170 -3.97 -22.15 -5.63
C GLY A 170 -2.86 -21.33 -6.30
N GLN A 171 -2.47 -20.19 -5.74
CA GLN A 171 -1.39 -19.34 -6.25
C GLN A 171 -0.11 -19.51 -5.42
N ALA A 172 1.04 -19.43 -6.08
CA ALA A 172 2.35 -19.51 -5.44
C ALA A 172 2.82 -18.12 -5.00
N ARG A 173 3.19 -17.98 -3.73
CA ARG A 173 3.66 -16.75 -3.11
C ARG A 173 5.11 -16.89 -2.75
N GLN A 174 5.94 -16.16 -3.49
CA GLN A 174 7.38 -16.16 -3.33
C GLN A 174 7.79 -15.18 -2.24
N PHE A 175 8.79 -15.59 -1.45
CA PHE A 175 9.37 -14.79 -0.36
C PHE A 175 8.35 -14.15 0.60
N PRO A 176 7.35 -14.90 1.10
CA PRO A 176 6.36 -14.34 2.01
C PRO A 176 7.01 -13.83 3.29
N GLN A 177 6.62 -12.62 3.69
CA GLN A 177 7.18 -11.91 4.83
C GLN A 177 6.08 -11.21 5.61
N VAL A 178 6.24 -11.18 6.94
CA VAL A 178 5.41 -10.38 7.84
C VAL A 178 6.32 -9.43 8.61
N ARG A 179 6.00 -8.13 8.58
CA ARG A 179 6.79 -7.07 9.22
C ARG A 179 5.95 -6.31 10.23
N PHE A 180 6.42 -6.22 11.46
CA PHE A 180 5.82 -5.43 12.52
C PHE A 180 6.69 -4.22 12.83
N ARG A 181 6.08 -3.05 12.90
CA ARG A 181 6.70 -1.85 13.45
C ARG A 181 6.27 -1.72 14.91
N LEU A 182 7.26 -1.57 15.77
CA LEU A 182 7.15 -1.69 17.22
C LEU A 182 7.63 -0.39 17.89
N ASP A 183 6.94 0.01 18.94
CA ASP A 183 7.41 1.07 19.84
C ASP A 183 8.48 0.53 20.82
N GLY A 184 8.94 1.39 21.75
CA GLY A 184 9.95 1.00 22.75
C GLY A 184 9.46 0.00 23.80
N GLU A 185 8.16 -0.30 23.83
CA GLU A 185 7.52 -1.29 24.71
C GLU A 185 7.07 -2.54 23.92
N ASN A 186 7.50 -2.70 22.66
CA ASN A 186 7.11 -3.77 21.73
C ASN A 186 5.61 -3.81 21.38
N ASN A 187 4.87 -2.71 21.57
CA ASN A 187 3.52 -2.63 21.03
C ASN A 187 3.58 -2.31 19.54
N PHE A 188 2.67 -2.88 18.75
CA PHE A 188 2.47 -2.54 17.35
C PHE A 188 1.07 -1.99 17.11
N SER A 189 0.97 -0.98 16.24
CA SER A 189 -0.30 -0.42 15.77
C SER A 189 -0.68 -0.89 14.36
N GLY A 190 0.15 -1.74 13.77
CA GLY A 190 0.12 -2.09 12.36
C GLY A 190 1.09 -3.23 12.03
N PHE A 191 0.79 -4.00 10.99
CA PHE A 191 1.78 -4.88 10.38
C PHE A 191 1.63 -4.90 8.86
N VAL A 192 2.69 -5.31 8.17
CA VAL A 192 2.74 -5.45 6.72
C VAL A 192 2.96 -6.91 6.35
N LEU A 193 2.07 -7.45 5.52
CA LEU A 193 2.24 -8.70 4.80
C LEU A 193 2.82 -8.39 3.42
N HIS A 194 3.85 -9.12 3.02
CA HIS A 194 4.55 -8.92 1.75
C HIS A 194 4.79 -10.25 1.03
N TRP A 195 4.65 -10.29 -0.28
CA TRP A 195 5.12 -11.39 -1.13
C TRP A 195 5.29 -10.97 -2.59
N GLN A 196 5.82 -11.89 -3.39
CA GLN A 196 5.92 -11.74 -4.85
C GLN A 196 5.17 -12.85 -5.59
N GLU A 197 4.67 -12.50 -6.77
CA GLU A 197 3.98 -13.42 -7.69
C GLU A 197 4.55 -13.34 -9.11
N GLY A 198 4.53 -14.48 -9.81
CA GLY A 198 4.81 -14.55 -11.24
C GLY A 198 6.16 -13.94 -11.67
N SER A 199 6.11 -13.01 -12.62
CA SER A 199 7.27 -12.35 -13.26
C SER A 199 7.97 -11.30 -12.41
N GLY A 200 7.51 -11.04 -11.18
CA GLY A 200 8.07 -10.02 -10.30
C GLY A 200 7.05 -9.01 -9.78
N ARG A 201 5.75 -9.32 -9.86
CA ARG A 201 4.72 -8.51 -9.20
C ARG A 201 4.97 -8.54 -7.70
N THR A 202 4.98 -7.37 -7.08
CA THR A 202 5.15 -7.21 -5.64
C THR A 202 3.82 -6.82 -5.02
N ILE A 203 3.46 -7.50 -3.93
CA ILE A 203 2.24 -7.21 -3.18
C ILE A 203 2.63 -6.88 -1.74
N ASP A 204 2.20 -5.71 -1.27
CA ASP A 204 2.32 -5.27 0.12
C ASP A 204 0.93 -4.94 0.64
N ILE A 205 0.55 -5.54 1.77
CA ILE A 205 -0.72 -5.25 2.45
C ILE A 205 -0.43 -4.88 3.89
N SER A 206 -0.83 -3.67 4.26
CA SER A 206 -0.76 -3.21 5.64
C SER A 206 -2.12 -3.38 6.32
N PHE A 207 -2.13 -3.88 7.55
CA PHE A 207 -3.31 -3.96 8.39
C PHE A 207 -3.13 -3.12 9.64
N PHE A 208 -4.17 -2.41 10.05
CA PHE A 208 -4.19 -1.51 11.21
C PHE A 208 -5.64 -1.33 11.75
N PRO A 209 -5.81 -0.85 13.00
CA PRO A 209 -7.13 -0.47 13.50
C PRO A 209 -7.78 0.60 12.62
N TYR A 210 -9.06 0.43 12.28
CA TYR A 210 -9.76 1.36 11.40
C TYR A 210 -10.00 2.72 12.08
N GLU A 211 -10.46 2.72 13.33
CA GLU A 211 -10.73 3.95 14.08
C GLU A 211 -9.45 4.76 14.30
N GLY A 212 -9.50 6.05 13.98
CA GLY A 212 -8.38 6.98 14.04
C GLY A 212 -7.35 6.81 12.92
N SER A 213 -7.58 5.92 11.94
CA SER A 213 -6.61 5.67 10.87
C SER A 213 -6.66 6.73 9.76
N ALA A 214 -5.48 7.01 9.24
CA ALA A 214 -5.25 7.95 8.15
C ALA A 214 -4.13 7.42 7.24
N SER A 215 -4.14 7.86 5.99
CA SER A 215 -3.07 7.55 5.04
C SER A 215 -2.65 8.81 4.29
N LEU A 216 -1.39 9.22 4.49
CA LEU A 216 -0.80 10.30 3.70
C LEU A 216 -0.73 9.93 2.22
N GLN A 217 -0.51 8.65 1.89
CA GLN A 217 -0.48 8.22 0.50
C GLN A 217 -1.86 8.33 -0.15
N ALA A 218 -2.93 7.95 0.55
CA ALA A 218 -4.30 8.14 0.05
C ALA A 218 -4.60 9.62 -0.27
N GLU A 219 -4.19 10.53 0.63
CA GLU A 219 -4.31 11.97 0.42
C GLU A 219 -3.53 12.45 -0.81
N ARG A 220 -2.35 11.88 -1.04
CA ARG A 220 -1.50 12.20 -2.19
C ARG A 220 -2.12 11.73 -3.50
N GLU A 221 -2.74 10.56 -3.55
CA GLU A 221 -3.40 10.08 -4.77
C GLU A 221 -4.60 10.96 -5.12
N ILE A 222 -5.42 11.33 -4.13
CA ILE A 222 -6.56 12.25 -4.34
C ILE A 222 -6.05 13.60 -4.88
N TRP A 223 -5.06 14.19 -4.20
CA TRP A 223 -4.53 15.50 -4.55
C TRP A 223 -3.81 15.47 -5.90
N GLY A 224 -2.98 14.46 -6.15
CA GLY A 224 -2.25 14.28 -7.40
C GLY A 224 -3.20 14.20 -8.59
N PHE A 225 -4.22 13.36 -8.50
CA PHE A 225 -5.21 13.23 -9.56
C PHE A 225 -6.02 14.52 -9.78
N ALA A 226 -6.45 15.19 -8.70
CA ALA A 226 -7.15 16.46 -8.79
C ALA A 226 -6.31 17.57 -9.45
N HIS A 227 -5.01 17.60 -9.17
CA HIS A 227 -4.08 18.52 -9.82
C HIS A 227 -3.96 18.24 -11.32
N GLU A 228 -3.85 16.97 -11.74
CA GLU A 228 -3.80 16.60 -13.16
C GLU A 228 -5.12 16.94 -13.90
N LEU A 229 -6.26 16.86 -13.22
CA LEU A 229 -7.55 17.33 -13.76
C LEU A 229 -7.72 18.87 -13.73
N GLY A 230 -6.80 19.61 -13.11
CA GLY A 230 -6.87 21.06 -12.99
C GLY A 230 -7.91 21.56 -11.98
N LEU A 231 -8.34 20.71 -11.04
CA LEU A 231 -9.25 21.10 -9.94
C LEU A 231 -8.53 21.92 -8.85
N THR A 232 -7.20 21.83 -8.81
CA THR A 232 -6.35 22.63 -7.92
C THR A 232 -5.04 23.00 -8.63
N GLU A 233 -4.55 24.21 -8.36
CA GLU A 233 -3.24 24.67 -8.82
C GLU A 233 -2.12 24.29 -7.83
N GLU A 234 -2.47 23.84 -6.62
CA GLU A 234 -1.49 23.44 -5.62
C GLU A 234 -0.94 22.05 -5.95
N GLY A 235 0.39 21.94 -6.09
CA GLY A 235 1.05 20.65 -6.23
C GLY A 235 1.14 19.88 -4.91
N VAL A 236 1.24 18.56 -4.99
CA VAL A 236 1.35 17.68 -3.81
C VAL A 236 2.67 17.97 -3.07
N PRO A 237 2.63 18.36 -1.77
CA PRO A 237 3.83 18.68 -1.00
C PRO A 237 4.70 17.44 -0.69
N ALA A 238 5.87 17.63 -0.11
CA ALA A 238 6.70 16.51 0.36
C ALA A 238 6.04 15.80 1.56
N LEU A 239 6.32 14.50 1.77
CA LEU A 239 5.75 13.74 2.89
C LEU A 239 6.05 14.37 4.25
N SER A 240 7.27 14.86 4.46
CA SER A 240 7.64 15.55 5.70
C SER A 240 6.81 16.81 5.94
N GLU A 241 6.48 17.55 4.88
CA GLU A 241 5.63 18.75 4.99
C GLU A 241 4.17 18.36 5.27
N GLN A 242 3.70 17.24 4.71
CA GLN A 242 2.37 16.71 5.03
C GLN A 242 2.28 16.31 6.50
N GLU A 243 3.31 15.66 7.04
CA GLU A 243 3.40 15.29 8.45
C GLU A 243 3.44 16.52 9.36
N ASP A 244 4.20 17.55 8.99
CA ASP A 244 4.35 18.78 9.77
C ASP A 244 3.07 19.64 9.81
N ASP A 245 2.27 19.66 8.73
CA ASP A 245 1.04 20.47 8.61
C ASP A 245 -0.15 19.65 8.07
N ARG A 246 -0.59 18.67 8.88
CA ARG A 246 -1.75 17.82 8.59
C ARG A 246 -3.04 18.62 8.39
N GLU A 247 -3.26 19.68 9.17
CA GLU A 247 -4.51 20.46 9.13
C GLU A 247 -4.66 21.18 7.78
N ARG A 248 -3.59 21.82 7.30
CA ARG A 248 -3.60 22.42 5.97
C ARG A 248 -3.86 21.37 4.89
N CYS A 249 -3.15 20.24 4.92
CA CYS A 249 -3.28 19.23 3.86
C CYS A 249 -4.69 18.65 3.79
N ARG A 250 -5.29 18.35 4.95
CA ARG A 250 -6.71 17.98 5.06
C ARG A 250 -7.63 19.05 4.49
N SER A 251 -7.36 20.32 4.82
CA SER A 251 -8.16 21.44 4.30
C SER A 251 -8.09 21.53 2.78
N VAL A 252 -6.93 21.32 2.17
CA VAL A 252 -6.79 21.31 0.71
C VAL A 252 -7.61 20.17 0.11
N VAL A 253 -7.40 18.94 0.57
CA VAL A 253 -8.10 17.78 0.00
C VAL A 253 -9.61 17.85 0.19
N SER A 254 -10.09 18.29 1.35
CA SER A 254 -11.53 18.49 1.61
C SER A 254 -12.15 19.63 0.78
N GLY A 255 -11.34 20.55 0.27
CA GLY A 255 -11.79 21.68 -0.54
C GLY A 255 -11.79 21.40 -2.05
N ILE A 256 -11.30 20.24 -2.49
CA ILE A 256 -11.32 19.84 -3.90
C ILE A 256 -12.77 19.47 -4.26
N ASP A 257 -13.33 20.19 -5.24
CA ASP A 257 -14.65 19.92 -5.75
C ASP A 257 -14.58 18.85 -6.86
N PHE A 258 -14.77 17.59 -6.47
CA PHE A 258 -14.86 16.49 -7.44
C PHE A 258 -16.19 16.49 -8.20
N GLU A 259 -17.24 17.14 -7.69
CA GLU A 259 -18.51 17.28 -8.44
C GLU A 259 -18.30 18.12 -9.70
N ASP A 260 -17.38 19.08 -9.69
CA ASP A 260 -17.01 19.85 -10.89
C ASP A 260 -16.55 18.94 -12.04
N VAL A 261 -15.93 17.79 -11.76
CA VAL A 261 -15.53 16.81 -12.80
C VAL A 261 -16.74 16.31 -13.58
N SER A 262 -17.86 16.06 -12.91
CA SER A 262 -19.10 15.59 -13.54
C SER A 262 -19.69 16.61 -14.55
N GLY A 263 -19.32 17.89 -14.42
CA GLY A 263 -19.77 18.96 -15.32
C GLY A 263 -19.13 18.93 -16.70
N TRP A 264 -17.99 18.25 -16.87
CA TRP A 264 -17.23 18.25 -18.13
C TRP A 264 -16.68 16.88 -18.53
N ALA A 265 -16.55 15.93 -17.61
CA ALA A 265 -16.16 14.55 -17.90
C ALA A 265 -17.28 13.78 -18.61
N VAL A 266 -16.91 12.74 -19.35
CA VAL A 266 -17.86 11.88 -20.07
C VAL A 266 -18.39 10.81 -19.11
N TYR A 267 -19.69 10.82 -18.84
CA TYR A 267 -20.32 9.70 -18.12
C TYR A 267 -20.22 8.40 -18.93
N GLN A 268 -19.73 7.33 -18.31
CA GLN A 268 -19.58 6.01 -18.91
C GLN A 268 -20.08 4.91 -17.97
N ASP A 269 -21.23 4.32 -18.29
CA ASP A 269 -21.90 3.32 -17.44
C ASP A 269 -21.13 1.99 -17.31
N ASP A 270 -20.26 1.69 -18.29
CA ASP A 270 -19.42 0.51 -18.36
C ASP A 270 -17.99 0.76 -17.86
N LEU A 271 -17.71 1.95 -17.31
CA LEU A 271 -16.41 2.26 -16.73
C LEU A 271 -16.15 1.39 -15.49
N ALA A 272 -15.13 0.53 -15.58
CA ALA A 272 -14.72 -0.37 -14.52
C ALA A 272 -13.33 0.00 -14.00
N PHE A 273 -13.12 -0.16 -12.69
CA PHE A 273 -11.79 -0.05 -12.12
C PHE A 273 -10.94 -1.22 -12.64
N PRO A 274 -9.70 -1.00 -13.08
CA PRO A 274 -8.82 -2.08 -13.51
C PRO A 274 -8.62 -3.08 -12.37
N VAL A 275 -9.12 -4.30 -12.54
CA VAL A 275 -8.99 -5.36 -11.53
C VAL A 275 -7.53 -5.86 -11.52
N PRO A 276 -6.83 -5.80 -10.38
CA PRO A 276 -5.52 -6.43 -10.23
C PRO A 276 -5.61 -7.93 -10.56
N PRO A 277 -4.68 -8.50 -11.35
CA PRO A 277 -4.76 -9.90 -11.68
C PRO A 277 -4.58 -10.76 -10.42
N GLY A 278 -5.42 -11.79 -10.22
CA GLY A 278 -5.42 -12.62 -9.01
C GLY A 278 -6.44 -12.18 -7.95
N TRP A 279 -7.19 -11.10 -8.19
CA TRP A 279 -8.45 -10.79 -7.48
C TRP A 279 -9.67 -11.60 -7.95
N ASP A 280 -9.52 -12.30 -9.07
CA ASP A 280 -10.56 -13.19 -9.58
C ASP A 280 -10.33 -14.61 -9.07
N ASP A 281 -11.04 -14.97 -8.00
CA ASP A 281 -11.66 -16.29 -7.90
C ASP A 281 -13.07 -16.12 -7.29
N GLU A 282 -14.09 -16.49 -8.08
CA GLU A 282 -15.51 -16.60 -7.71
C GLU A 282 -16.32 -15.33 -7.34
N ALA A 283 -16.55 -14.45 -8.32
CA ALA A 283 -17.89 -13.86 -8.48
C ALA A 283 -18.37 -14.16 -9.89
N GLY A 284 -19.35 -15.06 -10.03
CA GLY A 284 -19.89 -15.50 -11.31
C GLY A 284 -20.50 -14.36 -12.14
N ILE A 285 -19.66 -13.64 -12.88
CA ILE A 285 -20.07 -12.74 -13.96
C ILE A 285 -20.16 -13.57 -15.25
N PRO A 286 -21.36 -13.75 -15.84
CA PRO A 286 -21.49 -14.48 -17.07
C PRO A 286 -20.99 -13.64 -18.26
N GLY A 287 -19.80 -14.01 -18.76
CA GLY A 287 -19.49 -14.07 -20.19
C GLY A 287 -19.22 -12.76 -20.93
N GLY A 288 -17.95 -12.60 -21.33
CA GLY A 288 -17.54 -11.67 -22.39
C GLY A 288 -16.41 -12.27 -23.22
N THR A 289 -16.74 -13.17 -24.15
CA THR A 289 -15.79 -13.62 -25.18
C THR A 289 -15.39 -12.46 -26.09
N ALA A 290 -14.11 -12.10 -26.08
CA ALA A 290 -13.40 -11.60 -27.26
C ALA A 290 -12.27 -12.61 -27.50
N GLY A 291 -12.27 -13.41 -28.57
CA GLY A 291 -12.18 -12.91 -29.94
C GLY A 291 -10.70 -12.87 -30.29
N ARG A 292 -10.22 -13.95 -30.93
CA ARG A 292 -8.83 -14.17 -31.39
C ARG A 292 -8.21 -12.98 -32.11
#